data_AF-A0A175RES4-F1
#
_entry.id   AF-A0A175RES4-F1
#
_cell.length_a   1.000
_cell.length_b   1.000
_cell.length_c   1.000
_cell.angle_alpha   90.00
_cell.angle_beta   90.00
_cell.angle_gamma   90.00
#
_symmetry.space_group_name_H-M   'P 1'
#
loop_
_entity.id
_entity.type
_entity.pdbx_description
1 polymer ?
#
loop_
_entity_poly.entity_id
_entity_poly.type
_entity_poly.pdbx_seq_one_letter_code
_entity_poly.pdbx_strand_id
1 'polypeptide(L)'
;DAFFAIQTPKGTVYTRDGRMQMKPTGELVTVNGEPFLDVGGAPLMIDPSGGPISIAHDGMITQKNVQIGAVGLFKMPVGADLQRAGTSGVVPNKAAQPLVDFEDTAVAQGYVEGSNVNPILEMTRLIEVQRAFEQAANMIQTSENSLNSAVTQLGATK
;
A
#
# COMPACT_ATOMS: atom_id res chain seq x y z
N ASP A 1 -12.46 -7.51 0.54
CA ASP A 1 -11.06 -7.14 0.28
C ASP A 1 -10.09 -8.13 0.89
N ALA A 2 -9.19 -8.66 0.06
CA ALA A 2 -8.11 -9.54 0.51
C ALA A 2 -6.75 -8.91 0.22
N PHE A 3 -5.74 -9.39 0.94
CA PHE A 3 -4.37 -8.94 0.86
C PHE A 3 -3.44 -10.15 0.87
N PHE A 4 -2.31 -10.04 0.19
CA PHE A 4 -1.19 -10.97 0.32
C PHE A 4 -0.44 -10.71 1.61
N ALA A 5 0.14 -11.75 2.21
CA ALA A 5 1.05 -11.61 3.33
C ALA A 5 2.52 -11.65 2.86
N ILE A 6 3.33 -10.76 3.39
CA ILE A 6 4.79 -10.70 3.16
C ILE A 6 5.53 -10.66 4.49
N GLN A 7 6.73 -11.24 4.52
CA GLN A 7 7.60 -11.22 5.69
C GLN A 7 8.57 -10.05 5.59
N THR A 8 8.49 -9.15 6.57
CA THR A 8 9.49 -8.08 6.77
C THR A 8 10.32 -8.35 8.02
N PRO A 9 11.47 -7.68 8.21
CA PRO A 9 12.25 -7.78 9.44
C PRO A 9 11.48 -7.36 10.71
N LYS A 10 10.40 -6.57 10.56
CA LYS A 10 9.54 -6.10 11.65
C LYS A 10 8.34 -7.02 11.92
N GLY A 11 8.18 -8.08 11.13
CA GLY A 11 7.02 -8.98 11.19
C GLY A 11 6.25 -9.05 9.88
N THR A 12 5.10 -9.71 9.93
CA THR A 12 4.21 -9.87 8.77
C THR A 12 3.55 -8.55 8.41
N VAL A 13 3.62 -8.20 7.13
CA VAL A 13 2.95 -7.05 6.53
C VAL A 13 2.00 -7.56 5.45
N TYR A 14 0.89 -6.88 5.23
CA TYR A 14 -0.10 -7.26 4.23
C TYR A 14 -0.14 -6.27 3.09
N THR A 15 -0.19 -6.72 1.85
CA THR A 15 -0.11 -5.86 0.65
C THR A 15 -1.07 -6.33 -0.43
N ARG A 16 -1.54 -5.40 -1.28
CA ARG A 16 -2.23 -5.74 -2.54
C ARG A 16 -1.30 -5.75 -3.74
N ASP A 17 -0.04 -5.37 -3.54
CA ASP A 17 0.97 -5.45 -4.60
C ASP A 17 1.31 -6.93 -4.87
N GLY A 18 0.74 -7.46 -5.95
CA GLY A 18 0.97 -8.84 -6.41
C GLY A 18 2.20 -9.02 -7.29
N ARG A 19 3.09 -8.01 -7.41
CA ARG A 19 4.30 -8.13 -8.23
C ARG A 19 5.32 -9.02 -7.53
N MET A 20 5.38 -10.27 -7.99
CA MET A 20 6.27 -11.30 -7.48
C MET A 20 7.49 -11.49 -8.37
N GLN A 21 8.64 -11.75 -7.76
CA GLN A 21 9.88 -12.17 -8.40
C GLN A 21 10.41 -13.43 -7.73
N MET A 22 10.95 -14.36 -8.52
CA MET A 22 11.60 -15.55 -7.98
C MET A 22 13.09 -15.30 -7.82
N LYS A 23 13.61 -15.51 -6.60
CA LYS A 23 15.06 -15.50 -6.36
C LYS A 23 15.73 -16.75 -6.92
N PRO A 24 17.06 -16.73 -7.15
CA PRO A 24 17.82 -17.93 -7.50
C PRO A 24 17.71 -19.08 -6.48
N THR A 25 17.37 -18.76 -5.23
CA THR A 25 17.11 -19.72 -4.15
C THR A 25 15.75 -20.40 -4.25
N GLY A 26 14.86 -19.95 -5.16
CA GLY A 26 13.50 -20.45 -5.30
C GLY A 26 12.44 -19.67 -4.50
N GLU A 27 12.85 -18.74 -3.65
CA GLU A 27 11.91 -17.88 -2.89
C GLU A 27 11.12 -16.95 -3.81
N LEU A 28 9.79 -16.91 -3.65
CA LEU A 28 8.97 -15.84 -4.21
C LEU A 28 8.99 -14.61 -3.30
N VAL A 29 9.46 -13.49 -3.84
CA VAL A 29 9.64 -12.24 -3.12
C VAL A 29 8.97 -11.07 -3.83
N THR A 30 8.73 -9.99 -3.10
CA THR A 30 8.34 -8.69 -3.65
C THR A 30 9.48 -8.10 -4.48
N VAL A 31 9.20 -7.04 -5.24
CA VAL A 31 10.23 -6.22 -5.92
C VAL A 31 11.28 -5.67 -4.94
N ASN A 32 10.94 -5.56 -3.65
CA ASN A 32 11.84 -5.11 -2.59
C ASN A 32 12.60 -6.26 -1.90
N GLY A 33 12.35 -7.52 -2.29
CA GLY A 33 13.04 -8.70 -1.77
C GLY A 33 12.40 -9.35 -0.54
N GLU A 34 11.20 -8.92 -0.15
CA GLU A 34 10.44 -9.47 0.99
C GLU A 34 9.72 -10.76 0.59
N PRO A 35 9.86 -11.89 1.30
CA PRO A 35 9.20 -13.13 0.93
C PRO A 35 7.68 -13.05 1.04
N PHE A 36 6.98 -13.59 0.05
CA PHE A 36 5.55 -13.86 0.16
C PHE A 36 5.32 -15.10 1.02
N LEU A 37 4.25 -15.04 1.81
CA LEU A 37 3.88 -16.10 2.74
C LEU A 37 2.69 -16.90 2.23
N ASP A 38 2.66 -18.17 2.57
CA ASP A 38 1.48 -19.02 2.43
C ASP A 38 0.45 -18.75 3.55
N VAL A 39 -0.64 -19.49 3.54
CA VAL A 39 -1.70 -19.40 4.57
C VAL A 39 -1.20 -19.78 5.97
N GLY A 40 -0.16 -20.62 6.05
CA GLY A 40 0.49 -21.03 7.31
C GLY A 40 1.56 -20.07 7.83
N GLY A 41 1.88 -19.02 7.07
CA GLY A 41 2.93 -18.06 7.40
C GLY A 41 4.35 -18.51 7.01
N ALA A 42 4.50 -19.57 6.21
CA ALA A 42 5.78 -20.00 5.68
C ALA A 42 6.10 -19.31 4.35
N PRO A 43 7.38 -18.99 4.06
CA PRO A 43 7.77 -18.43 2.77
C PRO A 43 7.48 -19.38 1.61
N LEU A 44 7.00 -18.83 0.50
CA LEU A 44 6.73 -19.59 -0.72
C LEU A 44 8.02 -19.95 -1.45
N MET A 45 8.21 -21.25 -1.67
CA MET A 45 9.37 -21.82 -2.34
C MET A 45 8.96 -22.51 -3.63
N ILE A 46 9.70 -22.24 -4.70
CA ILE A 46 9.49 -22.76 -6.06
C ILE A 46 10.79 -23.39 -6.53
N ASP A 47 10.73 -24.45 -7.33
CA ASP A 47 11.92 -25.01 -7.96
C ASP A 47 12.42 -24.09 -9.08
N PRO A 48 13.64 -23.50 -8.98
CA PRO A 48 14.20 -22.64 -10.03
C PRO A 48 14.43 -23.38 -11.36
N SER A 49 14.64 -24.69 -11.31
CA SER A 49 14.81 -25.57 -12.48
C SER A 49 13.48 -26.19 -12.96
N GLY A 50 12.40 -25.92 -12.22
CA GLY A 50 11.06 -26.44 -12.44
C GLY A 50 10.32 -25.80 -13.61
N GLY A 51 10.84 -24.71 -14.20
CA GLY A 51 10.18 -24.02 -15.33
C GLY A 51 9.08 -23.05 -14.88
N PRO A 52 8.19 -22.61 -15.78
CA PRO A 52 7.21 -21.57 -15.48
C PRO A 52 6.18 -22.02 -14.43
N ILE A 53 5.76 -21.07 -13.59
CA ILE A 53 4.69 -21.25 -12.60
C ILE A 53 3.36 -20.71 -13.10
N SER A 54 2.28 -21.36 -12.71
CA SER A 54 0.91 -20.87 -12.90
C SER A 54 0.23 -20.73 -11.54
N ILE A 55 -0.43 -19.58 -11.32
CA ILE A 55 -1.21 -19.30 -10.12
C ILE A 55 -2.68 -19.30 -10.52
N ALA A 56 -3.45 -20.23 -9.97
CA ALA A 56 -4.87 -20.35 -10.20
C ALA A 56 -5.66 -19.30 -9.41
N HIS A 57 -6.97 -19.21 -9.69
CA HIS A 57 -7.84 -18.16 -9.14
C HIS A 57 -8.02 -18.27 -7.63
N ASP A 58 -7.91 -19.48 -7.10
CA ASP A 58 -7.89 -19.81 -5.66
C ASP A 58 -6.50 -19.59 -5.02
N GLY A 59 -5.55 -19.01 -5.75
CA GLY A 59 -4.19 -18.77 -5.27
C GLY A 59 -3.29 -20.01 -5.28
N MET A 60 -3.77 -21.16 -5.76
CA MET A 60 -2.95 -22.38 -5.87
C MET A 60 -1.85 -22.20 -6.90
N ILE A 61 -0.62 -22.50 -6.50
CA ILE A 61 0.56 -22.43 -7.35
C ILE A 61 0.85 -23.83 -7.89
N THR A 62 0.98 -23.92 -9.21
CA THR A 62 1.36 -25.12 -9.93
C THR A 62 2.61 -24.89 -10.76
N GLN A 63 3.46 -25.90 -10.85
CA GLN A 63 4.66 -25.90 -11.68
C GLN A 63 4.79 -27.28 -12.33
N LYS A 64 4.92 -27.33 -13.67
CA LYS A 64 4.91 -28.59 -14.44
C LYS A 64 3.76 -29.54 -14.04
N ASN A 65 2.56 -28.99 -13.83
CA ASN A 65 1.36 -29.72 -13.41
C ASN A 65 1.43 -30.35 -12.00
N VAL A 66 2.44 -30.00 -11.19
CA VAL A 66 2.51 -30.36 -9.77
C VAL A 66 2.12 -29.16 -8.94
N GLN A 67 1.20 -29.36 -7.99
CA GLN A 67 0.85 -28.35 -7.01
C GLN A 67 1.95 -28.25 -5.97
N ILE A 68 2.50 -27.05 -5.80
CA ILE A 68 3.64 -26.78 -4.91
C ILE A 68 3.24 -26.00 -3.66
N GLY A 69 2.12 -25.27 -3.70
CA GLY A 69 1.62 -24.52 -2.57
C GLY A 69 0.46 -23.60 -2.95
N ALA A 70 0.11 -22.68 -2.06
CA ALA A 70 -0.90 -21.66 -2.29
C ALA A 70 -0.40 -20.32 -1.76
N VAL A 71 -0.63 -19.25 -2.50
CA VAL A 71 -0.39 -17.90 -2.00
C VAL A 71 -1.33 -17.61 -0.83
N GLY A 72 -0.78 -17.12 0.28
CA GLY A 72 -1.56 -16.72 1.45
C GLY A 72 -2.36 -15.46 1.16
N LEU A 73 -3.68 -15.59 1.10
CA LEU A 73 -4.62 -14.48 1.06
C LEU A 73 -5.28 -14.29 2.41
N PHE A 74 -5.40 -13.03 2.85
CA PHE A 74 -5.91 -12.68 4.16
C PHE A 74 -6.94 -11.56 4.06
N LYS A 75 -8.04 -11.69 4.80
CA LYS A 75 -9.03 -10.64 5.00
C LYS A 75 -8.71 -9.86 6.28
N MET A 76 -8.79 -8.54 6.17
CA MET A 76 -8.67 -7.66 7.35
C MET A 76 -9.97 -7.67 8.15
N PRO A 77 -9.92 -7.69 9.49
CA PRO A 77 -11.13 -7.65 10.31
C PRO A 77 -11.90 -6.35 10.08
N VAL A 78 -13.23 -6.42 10.13
CA VAL A 78 -14.09 -5.23 10.05
C VAL A 78 -13.78 -4.29 11.22
N GLY A 79 -13.54 -3.01 10.93
CA GLY A 79 -13.14 -2.03 11.94
C GLY A 79 -11.75 -2.26 12.53
N ALA A 80 -10.83 -2.86 11.76
CA ALA A 80 -9.40 -2.83 12.08
C ALA A 80 -8.79 -1.50 11.59
N ASP A 81 -7.93 -0.91 12.42
CA ASP A 81 -7.11 0.22 11.99
C ASP A 81 -5.90 -0.32 11.25
N LEU A 82 -5.67 0.19 10.04
CA LEU A 82 -4.57 -0.22 9.18
C LEU A 82 -3.47 0.83 9.24
N GLN A 83 -2.32 0.46 9.78
CA GLN A 83 -1.13 1.31 9.76
C GLN A 83 -0.31 1.02 8.51
N ARG A 84 0.11 2.05 7.79
CA ARG A 84 0.98 1.85 6.62
C ARG A 84 2.34 1.30 7.03
N ALA A 85 2.82 0.33 6.26
CA ALA A 85 4.15 -0.25 6.39
C ALA A 85 4.82 -0.36 5.02
N GLY A 86 5.96 0.31 4.86
CA GLY A 86 6.66 0.38 3.58
C GLY A 86 5.84 1.15 2.51
N THR A 87 6.02 0.77 1.25
CA THR A 87 5.41 1.49 0.11
C THR A 87 3.94 1.14 -0.11
N SER A 88 3.61 -0.15 -0.11
CA SER A 88 2.26 -0.66 -0.44
C SER A 88 1.68 -1.59 0.64
N GLY A 89 2.35 -1.70 1.78
CA GLY A 89 1.97 -2.60 2.86
C GLY A 89 1.14 -1.92 3.95
N VAL A 90 0.38 -2.74 4.67
CA VAL A 90 -0.38 -2.37 5.86
C VAL A 90 -0.20 -3.41 6.97
N VAL A 91 -0.23 -2.94 8.21
CA VAL A 91 -0.25 -3.77 9.42
C VAL A 91 -1.56 -3.47 10.16
N PRO A 92 -2.44 -4.47 10.31
CA PRO A 92 -3.67 -4.29 11.09
C PRO A 92 -3.38 -4.34 12.59
N ASN A 93 -4.15 -3.58 13.38
CA ASN A 93 -4.11 -3.68 14.84
C ASN A 93 -4.76 -4.95 15.41
N LYS A 94 -5.51 -5.68 14.58
CA LYS A 94 -6.15 -6.97 14.88
C LYS A 94 -5.60 -8.03 13.93
N ALA A 95 -5.50 -9.28 14.38
CA ALA A 95 -4.99 -10.37 13.55
C ALA A 95 -5.84 -10.52 12.27
N ALA A 96 -5.17 -10.55 11.12
CA ALA A 96 -5.81 -10.84 9.84
C ALA A 96 -6.27 -12.30 9.80
N GLN A 97 -7.37 -12.57 9.10
CA GLN A 97 -7.92 -13.92 8.99
C GLN A 97 -7.56 -14.51 7.62
N PRO A 98 -7.07 -15.76 7.57
CA PRO A 98 -6.79 -16.40 6.29
C PRO A 98 -8.08 -16.55 5.50
N LEU A 99 -8.02 -16.22 4.22
CA LEU A 99 -9.10 -16.43 3.28
C LEU A 99 -9.00 -17.86 2.75
N VAL A 100 -9.98 -18.68 3.11
CA VAL A 100 -10.09 -20.07 2.65
C VAL A 100 -11.19 -20.27 1.61
N ASP A 101 -12.01 -19.23 1.41
CA ASP A 101 -13.14 -19.23 0.49
C ASP A 101 -12.96 -18.10 -0.55
N PHE A 102 -13.01 -18.49 -1.82
CA PHE A 102 -12.69 -17.65 -2.97
C PHE A 102 -13.93 -17.26 -3.80
N GLU A 103 -15.15 -17.44 -3.27
CA GLU A 103 -16.40 -17.10 -3.97
C GLU A 103 -16.42 -15.65 -4.52
N ASP A 104 -15.99 -14.68 -3.71
CA ASP A 104 -16.01 -13.25 -4.06
C ASP A 104 -14.62 -12.66 -4.33
N THR A 105 -13.55 -13.47 -4.30
CA THR A 105 -12.18 -12.96 -4.38
C THR A 105 -11.27 -13.96 -5.05
N ALA A 106 -10.61 -13.52 -6.12
CA ALA A 106 -9.74 -14.36 -6.94
C ALA A 106 -8.38 -13.71 -7.20
N VAL A 107 -7.36 -14.54 -7.38
CA VAL A 107 -6.05 -14.14 -7.89
C VAL A 107 -6.07 -14.15 -9.42
N ALA A 108 -5.67 -13.05 -10.04
CA ALA A 108 -5.54 -12.94 -11.49
C ALA A 108 -4.07 -12.84 -11.90
N GLN A 109 -3.47 -13.95 -12.34
CA GLN A 109 -2.09 -13.96 -12.81
C GLN A 109 -1.93 -13.11 -14.09
N GLY A 110 -0.86 -12.31 -14.16
CA GLY A 110 -0.57 -11.46 -15.30
C GLY A 110 -1.24 -10.08 -15.27
N TYR A 111 -2.02 -9.79 -14.23
CA TYR A 111 -2.64 -8.49 -13.99
C TYR A 111 -2.01 -7.79 -12.78
N VAL A 112 -2.11 -6.47 -12.75
CA VAL A 112 -1.70 -5.62 -11.62
C VAL A 112 -2.91 -4.80 -11.18
N GLU A 113 -3.21 -4.80 -9.89
CA GLU A 113 -4.27 -3.96 -9.32
C GLU A 113 -3.87 -2.48 -9.39
N GLY A 114 -4.70 -1.67 -10.04
CA GLY A 114 -4.50 -0.21 -10.15
C GLY A 114 -5.01 0.55 -8.92
N SER A 115 -4.54 1.78 -8.75
CA SER A 115 -5.10 2.67 -7.73
C SER A 115 -6.52 3.10 -8.08
N ASN A 116 -7.42 3.13 -7.10
CA ASN A 116 -8.77 3.67 -7.24
C ASN A 116 -8.82 5.22 -7.13
N VAL A 117 -7.67 5.89 -7.21
CA VAL A 117 -7.53 7.35 -7.03
C VAL A 117 -7.50 8.04 -8.39
N ASN A 118 -8.23 9.14 -8.52
CA ASN A 118 -8.21 9.96 -9.74
C ASN A 118 -7.15 11.08 -9.61
N PRO A 119 -6.06 11.04 -10.39
CA PRO A 119 -4.96 11.99 -10.26
C PRO A 119 -5.36 13.43 -10.60
N ILE A 120 -6.33 13.64 -11.49
CA ILE A 120 -6.78 15.00 -11.87
C ILE A 120 -7.47 15.67 -10.69
N LEU A 121 -8.38 14.95 -10.02
CA LEU A 121 -9.11 15.46 -8.85
C LEU A 121 -8.14 15.75 -7.70
N GLU A 122 -7.15 14.89 -7.45
CA GLU A 122 -6.16 15.12 -6.40
C GLU A 122 -5.26 16.32 -6.70
N MET A 123 -4.87 16.54 -7.96
CA MET A 123 -4.12 17.75 -8.34
C MET A 123 -4.95 19.02 -8.16
N THR A 124 -6.24 19.01 -8.52
CA THR A 124 -7.13 20.16 -8.27
C THR A 124 -7.21 20.47 -6.78
N ARG A 125 -7.35 19.43 -5.95
CA ARG A 125 -7.37 19.58 -4.49
C ARG A 125 -6.07 20.18 -3.94
N LEU A 126 -4.92 19.77 -4.47
CA LEU A 126 -3.62 20.37 -4.10
C LEU A 126 -3.54 21.84 -4.50
N ILE A 127 -4.02 22.20 -5.70
CA ILE A 127 -4.07 23.60 -6.17
C ILE A 127 -4.98 24.44 -5.26
N GLU A 128 -6.13 23.91 -4.87
CA GLU A 128 -7.05 24.59 -3.94
C GLU A 128 -6.39 24.82 -2.58
N VAL A 129 -5.72 23.82 -2.03
CA VAL A 129 -4.97 23.94 -0.77
C VAL A 129 -3.85 24.98 -0.88
N GLN A 130 -3.10 24.98 -1.98
CA GLN A 130 -2.05 25.97 -2.23
C GLN A 130 -2.62 27.38 -2.32
N ARG A 131 -3.72 27.58 -3.05
CA ARG A 131 -4.40 28.88 -3.16
C ARG A 131 -4.94 29.35 -1.81
N ALA A 132 -5.52 28.45 -1.02
CA ALA A 132 -6.00 28.78 0.32
C ALA A 132 -4.83 29.21 1.23
N PHE A 133 -3.68 28.54 1.12
CA PHE A 133 -2.47 28.93 1.84
C PHE A 133 -1.94 30.31 1.38
N GLU A 134 -1.86 30.56 0.08
CA GLU A 134 -1.44 31.85 -0.48
C GLU A 134 -2.38 32.99 -0.04
N GLN A 135 -3.69 32.76 -0.03
CA GLN A 135 -4.67 33.73 0.46
C GLN A 135 -4.50 34.01 1.96
N ALA A 136 -4.29 32.98 2.77
CA ALA A 136 -4.03 33.12 4.20
C ALA A 136 -2.74 33.94 4.45
N ALA A 137 -1.67 33.66 3.71
CA ALA A 137 -0.40 34.39 3.80
C ALA A 137 -0.57 35.87 3.40
N ASN A 138 -1.30 36.14 2.31
CA ASN A 138 -1.58 37.51 1.87
C ASN A 138 -2.42 38.30 2.89
N MET A 139 -3.39 37.64 3.54
CA MET A 139 -4.18 38.24 4.59
C MET A 139 -3.32 38.62 5.81
N ILE A 140 -2.41 37.74 6.22
CA ILE A 140 -1.44 38.01 7.30
C ILE A 140 -0.56 39.21 6.93
N GLN A 141 0.02 39.22 5.73
CA GLN A 141 0.87 40.33 5.28
C GLN A 141 0.11 41.67 5.25
N THR A 142 -1.14 41.66 4.79
CA THR A 142 -2.00 42.85 4.76
C THR A 142 -2.31 43.35 6.17
N SER A 143 -2.55 42.42 7.10
CA SER A 143 -2.75 42.75 8.52
C SER A 143 -1.49 43.35 9.14
N GLU A 144 -0.31 42.78 8.90
CA GLU A 144 0.97 43.31 9.38
C GLU A 144 1.26 44.71 8.82
N ASN A 145 1.03 44.93 7.53
CA ASN A 145 1.20 46.24 6.90
C ASN A 145 0.25 47.30 7.51
N SER A 146 -0.99 46.89 7.82
CA SER A 146 -1.97 47.75 8.49
C SER A 146 -1.55 48.10 9.92
N LEU A 147 -1.03 47.13 10.67
CA LEU A 147 -0.49 47.34 12.02
C LEU A 147 0.72 48.27 12.01
N ASN A 148 1.68 48.06 11.12
CA ASN A 148 2.85 48.93 10.97
C ASN A 148 2.45 50.37 10.60
N SER A 149 1.46 50.53 9.72
CA SER A 149 0.93 51.84 9.35
C SER A 149 0.25 52.55 10.53
N ALA A 150 -0.52 51.82 11.36
CA ALA A 150 -1.13 52.36 12.57
C ALA A 150 -0.07 52.79 13.61
N VAL A 151 0.96 51.96 13.82
CA VAL A 151 2.09 52.27 14.73
C VAL A 151 2.85 53.51 14.28
N THR A 152 3.15 53.64 12.98
CA THR A 152 3.84 54.83 12.45
C THR A 152 3.00 56.10 12.57
N GLN A 153 1.68 56.04 12.31
CA GLN A 153 0.78 57.19 12.46
C GLN A 153 0.67 57.66 13.93
N LEU A 154 0.55 56.73 14.88
CA LEU A 154 0.47 57.05 16.31
C LEU A 154 1.83 57.45 16.91
N GLY A 155 2.93 56.93 16.37
CA GLY A 155 4.29 57.25 16.80
C GLY A 155 4.81 58.61 16.30
N ALA A 156 4.30 59.09 15.16
CA ALA A 156 4.70 60.37 14.57
C ALA A 156 4.09 61.60 15.26
N THR A 157 3.13 61.44 16.17
CA THR A 157 2.49 62.54 16.91
C THR A 157 3.24 62.98 18.19
N LYS A 158 4.57 63.07 18.15
CA LYS A 158 5.38 63.73 19.18
C LYS A 158 6.41 64.67 18.56
#